data_AF-A0A3C1FEH8-F1
#
_entry.id   AF-A0A3C1FEH8-F1
#
_cell.length_a   1.000
_cell.length_b   1.000
_cell.length_c   1.000
_cell.angle_alpha   90.00
_cell.angle_beta   90.00
_cell.angle_gamma   90.00
#
_symmetry.space_group_name_H-M   'P 1'
#
loop_
_entity.id
_entity.type
_entity.pdbx_description
1 polymer ?
#
loop_
_entity_poly.entity_id
_entity_poly.type
_entity_poly.pdbx_seq_one_letter_code
_entity_poly.pdbx_strand_id
1 'polypeptide(L)'
;MTTYPLLHELNTEWELLVGQHDPTMTAWACRQPALAEASRLQDLLVLIRRSPDPTLGALLKLGFEGESLARRVVMQALLGKLVLLSRGRPEWFDEAVSALWVAIAEYPLHRRPQAIVSNLLWTLRRELCPPVSVLMPVAPAEQTAEETLRAAMALRLIDDETLRTLWLVYILGLSSDRAGAVLGVSAETVRYRCSRDLRRLAGRAPLLAA
;
A
#
# COMPACT_ATOMS: atom_id res chain seq x y z
N MET A 1 15.16 -21.81 24.76
CA MET A 1 14.66 -22.11 23.40
C MET A 1 14.44 -20.78 22.69
N THR A 2 15.06 -20.58 21.53
CA THR A 2 14.90 -19.36 20.73
C THR A 2 13.45 -19.26 20.25
N THR A 3 12.79 -18.11 20.48
CA THR A 3 11.40 -17.86 20.03
C THR A 3 11.26 -17.94 18.50
N TYR A 4 12.37 -17.82 17.76
CA TYR A 4 12.43 -17.83 16.31
C TYR A 4 13.58 -18.75 15.83
N PRO A 5 13.33 -20.05 15.56
CA PRO A 5 14.36 -20.97 15.06
C PRO A 5 14.96 -20.52 13.71
N LEU A 6 14.12 -20.11 12.76
CA LEU A 6 14.56 -19.62 11.45
C LEU A 6 15.47 -18.38 11.56
N LEU A 7 15.24 -17.49 12.53
CA LEU A 7 16.13 -16.35 12.78
C LEU A 7 17.54 -16.82 13.16
N HIS A 8 17.64 -17.88 13.96
CA HIS A 8 18.93 -18.43 14.36
C HIS A 8 19.64 -19.05 13.14
N GLU A 9 18.93 -19.83 12.33
CA GLU A 9 19.48 -20.42 11.10
C GLU A 9 20.00 -19.35 10.13
N LEU A 10 19.21 -18.30 9.89
CA LEU A 10 19.61 -17.17 9.03
C LEU A 10 20.81 -16.40 9.60
N ASN A 11 20.92 -16.24 10.93
CA ASN A 11 22.09 -15.57 11.50
C ASN A 11 23.34 -16.45 11.44
N THR A 12 23.21 -17.76 11.66
CA THR A 12 24.31 -18.73 11.48
C THR A 12 24.79 -18.76 10.03
N GLU A 13 23.87 -18.80 9.06
CA GLU A 13 24.19 -18.67 7.64
C GLU A 13 24.91 -17.35 7.34
N TRP A 14 24.42 -16.23 7.90
CA TRP A 14 25.04 -14.92 7.72
C TRP A 14 26.47 -14.86 8.27
N GLU A 15 26.72 -15.44 9.44
CA GLU A 15 28.06 -15.53 10.02
C GLU A 15 29.04 -16.29 9.11
N LEU A 16 28.57 -17.37 8.47
CA LEU A 16 29.35 -18.10 7.47
C LEU A 16 29.65 -17.25 6.23
N LEU A 17 28.66 -16.50 5.73
CA LEU A 17 28.83 -15.61 4.57
C LEU A 17 29.82 -14.47 4.86
N VAL A 18 29.77 -13.87 6.05
CA VAL A 18 30.71 -12.79 6.46
C VAL A 18 32.14 -13.31 6.58
N GLY A 19 32.33 -14.58 6.94
CA GLY A 19 33.64 -15.22 7.07
C GLY A 19 34.33 -15.51 5.72
N GLN A 20 33.61 -15.44 4.61
CA GLN A 20 34.16 -15.69 3.28
C GLN A 20 34.77 -14.40 2.70
N HIS A 21 36.02 -14.47 2.23
CA HIS A 21 36.65 -13.35 1.50
C HIS A 21 36.00 -13.20 0.13
N ASP A 22 35.42 -12.03 -0.13
CA ASP A 22 34.53 -11.87 -1.27
C ASP A 22 35.03 -10.82 -2.28
N PRO A 23 35.61 -11.24 -3.43
CA PRO A 23 35.92 -10.32 -4.53
C PRO A 23 34.68 -9.60 -5.07
N THR A 24 33.48 -10.10 -4.76
CA THR A 24 32.19 -9.50 -5.12
C THR A 24 32.05 -8.07 -4.61
N MET A 25 32.60 -7.73 -3.44
CA MET A 25 32.51 -6.36 -2.90
C MET A 25 33.18 -5.33 -3.81
N THR A 26 34.32 -5.69 -4.41
CA THR A 26 35.02 -4.80 -5.36
C THR A 26 34.21 -4.66 -6.65
N ALA A 27 33.65 -5.76 -7.16
CA ALA A 27 32.81 -5.74 -8.36
C ALA A 27 31.53 -4.92 -8.15
N TRP A 28 30.90 -5.03 -6.98
CA TRP A 28 29.71 -4.27 -6.60
C TRP A 28 30.02 -2.78 -6.45
N ALA A 29 31.13 -2.41 -5.82
CA ALA A 29 31.57 -1.02 -5.72
C ALA A 29 31.77 -0.35 -7.09
N CYS A 30 32.35 -1.09 -8.06
CA CYS A 30 32.53 -0.61 -9.43
C CYS A 30 31.19 -0.39 -10.16
N ARG A 31 30.20 -1.28 -9.97
CA ARG A 31 28.87 -1.20 -10.62
C ARG A 31 27.94 -0.20 -9.93
N GLN A 32 28.05 -0.07 -8.62
CA GLN A 32 27.18 0.73 -7.77
C GLN A 32 28.02 1.62 -6.84
N PRO A 33 28.28 2.88 -7.23
CA PRO A 33 29.11 3.80 -6.44
C PRO A 33 28.61 4.03 -5.01
N ALA A 34 27.30 3.86 -4.77
CA ALA A 34 26.71 3.94 -3.44
C ALA A 34 27.22 2.86 -2.47
N LEU A 35 27.90 1.82 -2.95
CA LEU A 35 28.47 0.73 -2.15
C LEU A 35 30.00 0.86 -1.97
N ALA A 36 30.63 1.87 -2.56
CA ALA A 36 32.10 1.97 -2.63
C ALA A 36 32.80 2.07 -1.27
N GLU A 37 32.11 2.55 -0.23
CA GLU A 37 32.65 2.63 1.13
C GLU A 37 32.64 1.28 1.87
N ALA A 38 31.96 0.26 1.36
CA ALA A 38 31.88 -1.05 1.98
C ALA A 38 32.97 -1.98 1.41
N SER A 39 33.82 -2.52 2.28
CA SER A 39 34.83 -3.51 1.90
C SER A 39 34.42 -4.94 2.26
N ARG A 40 33.41 -5.08 3.13
CA ARG A 40 32.87 -6.36 3.63
C ARG A 40 31.35 -6.30 3.71
N LEU A 41 30.69 -7.46 3.77
CA LEU A 41 29.24 -7.56 3.94
C LEU A 41 28.74 -6.85 5.21
N GLN A 42 29.52 -6.89 6.30
CA GLN A 42 29.16 -6.20 7.54
C GLN A 42 29.15 -4.67 7.38
N ASP A 43 30.03 -4.12 6.54
CA ASP A 43 30.08 -2.69 6.27
C ASP A 43 28.83 -2.21 5.55
N LEU A 44 28.22 -3.06 4.71
CA LEU A 44 26.94 -2.77 4.07
C LEU A 44 25.81 -2.57 5.09
N LEU A 45 25.79 -3.34 6.19
CA LEU A 45 24.80 -3.15 7.26
C LEU A 45 25.03 -1.84 8.03
N VAL A 46 26.27 -1.37 8.14
CA VAL A 46 26.59 -0.04 8.69
C VAL A 46 26.12 1.04 7.71
N LEU A 47 26.41 0.86 6.42
CA LEU A 47 26.09 1.81 5.36
C LEU A 47 24.57 1.97 5.17
N ILE A 48 23.79 0.88 5.24
CA ILE A 48 22.33 0.92 5.22
C ILE A 48 21.79 1.75 6.39
N ARG A 49 22.38 1.66 7.59
CA ARG A 49 21.93 2.46 8.75
C ARG A 49 22.22 3.95 8.58
N ARG A 50 23.32 4.29 7.91
CA ARG A 50 23.75 5.68 7.68
C ARG A 50 23.01 6.33 6.50
N SER A 51 22.81 5.57 5.42
CA SER A 51 22.26 6.02 4.14
C SER A 51 21.37 4.91 3.54
N PRO A 52 20.15 4.70 4.07
CA PRO A 52 19.33 3.53 3.75
C PRO A 52 18.94 3.46 2.28
N ASP A 53 18.25 4.47 1.75
CA ASP A 53 17.67 4.39 0.41
C ASP A 53 18.73 4.27 -0.71
N PRO A 54 19.85 5.03 -0.73
CA PRO A 54 20.89 4.85 -1.74
C PRO A 54 21.52 3.45 -1.70
N THR A 55 21.81 2.94 -0.49
CA THR A 55 22.47 1.64 -0.30
C THR A 55 21.54 0.48 -0.67
N LEU A 56 20.30 0.52 -0.16
CA LEU A 56 19.28 -0.47 -0.47
C LEU A 56 18.90 -0.44 -1.95
N GLY A 57 18.79 0.75 -2.56
CA GLY A 57 18.53 0.89 -3.98
C GLY A 57 19.62 0.26 -4.84
N ALA A 58 20.90 0.44 -4.49
CA ALA A 58 22.01 -0.24 -5.16
C ALA A 58 21.95 -1.76 -5.01
N LEU A 59 21.70 -2.27 -3.80
CA LEU A 59 21.57 -3.71 -3.55
C LEU A 59 20.37 -4.33 -4.28
N LEU A 60 19.25 -3.62 -4.38
CA LEU A 60 18.07 -4.05 -5.13
C LEU A 60 18.35 -4.13 -6.64
N LYS A 61 19.11 -3.18 -7.20
CA LYS A 61 19.56 -3.26 -8.62
C LYS A 61 20.42 -4.48 -8.87
N LEU A 62 21.43 -4.71 -8.02
CA LEU A 62 22.29 -5.90 -8.11
C LEU A 62 21.45 -7.18 -7.98
N GLY A 63 20.52 -7.21 -7.03
CA GLY A 63 19.58 -8.30 -6.86
C GLY A 63 18.71 -8.55 -8.10
N PHE A 64 18.23 -7.51 -8.77
CA PHE A 64 17.49 -7.63 -10.03
C PHE A 64 18.36 -8.21 -11.16
N GLU A 65 19.65 -7.87 -11.16
CA GLU A 65 20.67 -8.38 -12.10
C GLU A 65 21.14 -9.82 -11.79
N GLY A 66 20.58 -10.47 -10.76
CA GLY A 66 20.82 -11.88 -10.43
C GLY A 66 21.70 -12.12 -9.20
N GLU A 67 22.19 -11.06 -8.54
CA GLU A 67 23.06 -11.18 -7.36
C GLU A 67 22.23 -11.58 -6.12
N SER A 68 22.05 -12.88 -5.89
CA SER A 68 21.26 -13.40 -4.75
C SER A 68 21.80 -12.91 -3.40
N LEU A 69 23.13 -12.79 -3.27
CA LEU A 69 23.77 -12.26 -2.06
C LEU A 69 23.33 -10.81 -1.76
N ALA A 70 23.11 -9.98 -2.78
CA ALA A 70 22.63 -8.61 -2.57
C ALA A 70 21.23 -8.58 -1.95
N ARG A 71 20.33 -9.45 -2.41
CA ARG A 71 19.00 -9.63 -1.81
C ARG A 71 19.10 -10.13 -0.38
N ARG A 72 20.03 -11.05 -0.12
CA ARG A 72 20.29 -11.59 1.22
C ARG A 72 20.80 -10.54 2.22
N VAL A 73 21.63 -9.58 1.77
CA VAL A 73 22.05 -8.42 2.58
C VAL A 73 20.85 -7.54 2.96
N VAL A 74 19.97 -7.25 1.99
CA VAL A 74 18.74 -6.46 2.25
C VAL A 74 17.86 -7.17 3.28
N MET A 75 17.66 -8.49 3.13
CA MET A 75 16.92 -9.30 4.09
C MET A 75 17.58 -9.26 5.48
N GLN A 76 18.91 -9.42 5.57
CA GLN A 76 19.65 -9.36 6.84
C GLN A 76 19.41 -8.05 7.58
N ALA A 77 19.44 -6.92 6.86
CA ALA A 77 19.21 -5.60 7.44
C ALA A 77 17.79 -5.41 8.00
N LEU A 78 16.83 -6.24 7.58
CA LEU A 78 15.42 -6.15 7.93
C LEU A 78 14.98 -7.22 8.95
N LEU A 79 15.79 -8.25 9.25
CA LEU A 79 15.40 -9.32 10.20
C LEU A 79 14.95 -8.79 11.56
N GLY A 80 15.66 -7.79 12.12
CA GLY A 80 15.26 -7.17 13.38
C GLY A 80 13.88 -6.51 13.32
N LYS A 81 13.47 -6.00 12.15
CA LYS A 81 12.13 -5.42 11.94
C LYS A 81 11.07 -6.52 11.80
N LEU A 82 11.42 -7.69 11.27
CA LEU A 82 10.53 -8.86 11.25
C LEU A 82 10.26 -9.39 12.65
N VAL A 83 11.29 -9.42 13.53
CA VAL A 83 11.09 -9.75 14.95
C VAL A 83 10.09 -8.80 15.61
N LEU A 84 10.19 -7.49 15.33
CA LEU A 84 9.25 -6.50 15.85
C LEU A 84 7.85 -6.66 15.25
N LEU A 85 7.75 -6.99 13.97
CA LEU A 85 6.48 -7.23 13.26
C LEU A 85 5.75 -8.46 13.81
N SER A 86 6.49 -9.51 14.16
CA SER A 86 5.98 -10.78 14.68
C SER A 86 5.91 -10.81 16.21
N ARG A 87 6.05 -9.66 16.88
CA ARG A 87 5.98 -9.59 18.34
C ARG A 87 4.58 -9.96 18.81
N GLY A 88 4.50 -11.00 19.65
CA GLY A 88 3.23 -11.53 20.15
C GLY A 88 2.52 -12.49 19.19
N ARG A 89 3.08 -12.72 18.00
CA ARG A 89 2.64 -13.72 17.00
C ARG A 89 3.86 -14.40 16.37
N PRO A 90 4.60 -15.24 17.12
CA PRO A 90 5.84 -15.84 16.63
C PRO A 90 5.70 -16.61 15.32
N GLU A 91 4.54 -17.22 15.10
CA GLU A 91 4.15 -17.96 13.89
C GLU A 91 4.17 -17.10 12.62
N TRP A 92 4.12 -15.77 12.74
CA TRP A 92 4.22 -14.86 11.59
C TRP A 92 5.65 -14.66 11.08
N PHE A 93 6.67 -15.03 11.86
CA PHE A 93 8.05 -14.72 11.51
C PHE A 93 8.50 -15.43 10.23
N ASP A 94 8.25 -16.73 10.11
CA ASP A 94 8.68 -17.53 8.95
C ASP A 94 7.95 -17.09 7.67
N GLU A 95 6.66 -16.78 7.80
CA GLU A 95 5.86 -16.20 6.71
C GLU A 95 6.39 -14.81 6.33
N ALA A 96 6.72 -13.96 7.30
CA ALA A 96 7.26 -12.63 7.06
C ALA A 96 8.63 -12.66 6.38
N VAL A 97 9.48 -13.64 6.70
CA VAL A 97 10.76 -13.86 6.01
C VAL A 97 10.52 -14.25 4.55
N SER A 98 9.61 -15.19 4.29
CA SER A 98 9.28 -15.66 2.95
C SER A 98 8.67 -14.54 2.10
N ALA A 99 7.70 -13.81 2.64
CA ALA A 99 7.10 -12.64 2.00
C ALA A 99 8.14 -11.54 1.74
N LEU A 100 9.09 -11.31 2.66
CA LEU A 100 10.14 -10.32 2.45
C LEU A 100 11.07 -10.69 1.31
N TRP A 101 11.42 -11.97 1.16
CA TRP A 101 12.23 -12.44 0.04
C TRP A 101 11.59 -12.09 -1.31
N VAL A 102 10.29 -12.36 -1.45
CA VAL A 102 9.52 -12.04 -2.66
C VAL A 102 9.41 -10.52 -2.84
N ALA A 103 9.08 -9.77 -1.79
CA ALA A 103 8.94 -8.33 -1.84
C ALA A 103 10.24 -7.60 -2.24
N ILE A 104 11.40 -8.14 -1.84
CA ILE A 104 12.72 -7.66 -2.27
C ILE A 104 12.92 -7.92 -3.77
N ALA A 105 12.61 -9.13 -4.23
CA ALA A 105 12.81 -9.54 -5.63
C ALA A 105 11.92 -8.75 -6.61
N GLU A 106 10.71 -8.38 -6.19
CA GLU A 106 9.72 -7.68 -7.03
C GLU A 106 9.67 -6.17 -6.78
N TYR A 107 10.59 -5.62 -5.98
CA TYR A 107 10.52 -4.24 -5.55
C TYR A 107 10.58 -3.26 -6.74
N PRO A 108 9.56 -2.39 -6.95
CA PRO A 108 9.50 -1.51 -8.11
C PRO A 108 10.36 -0.25 -7.90
N LEU A 109 11.69 -0.42 -7.90
CA LEU A 109 12.66 0.61 -7.52
C LEU A 109 12.52 1.90 -8.35
N HIS A 110 12.20 1.78 -9.65
CA HIS A 110 11.97 2.92 -10.54
C HIS A 110 10.76 3.77 -10.13
N ARG A 111 9.73 3.15 -9.54
CA ARG A 111 8.53 3.85 -9.06
C ARG A 111 8.65 4.31 -7.61
N ARG A 112 9.46 3.61 -6.80
CA ARG A 112 9.62 3.85 -5.36
C ARG A 112 11.10 3.89 -4.96
N PRO A 113 11.86 4.91 -5.38
CA PRO A 113 13.30 4.97 -5.09
C PRO A 113 13.64 5.40 -3.65
N GLN A 114 12.63 5.83 -2.88
CA GLN A 114 12.78 6.37 -1.53
C GLN A 114 11.88 5.63 -0.53
N ALA A 115 12.20 5.81 0.76
CA ALA A 115 11.52 5.16 1.87
C ALA A 115 11.42 3.63 1.67
N ILE A 116 12.49 3.01 1.17
CA ILE A 116 12.49 1.63 0.68
C ILE A 116 12.06 0.66 1.78
N VAL A 117 12.67 0.80 2.97
CA VAL A 117 12.32 0.01 4.16
C VAL A 117 10.85 0.14 4.52
N SER A 118 10.34 1.36 4.58
CA SER A 118 8.95 1.62 4.96
C SER A 118 7.96 1.02 3.96
N ASN A 119 8.27 1.14 2.67
CA ASN A 119 7.49 0.56 1.59
C ASN A 119 7.48 -0.98 1.64
N LEU A 120 8.64 -1.60 1.89
CA LEU A 120 8.73 -3.06 2.08
C LEU A 120 7.91 -3.51 3.29
N LEU A 121 8.07 -2.87 4.45
CA LEU A 121 7.29 -3.20 5.64
C LEU A 121 5.78 -3.00 5.45
N TRP A 122 5.38 -1.98 4.70
CA TRP A 122 3.97 -1.77 4.37
C TRP A 122 3.42 -2.91 3.50
N THR A 123 4.17 -3.34 2.48
CA THR A 123 3.80 -4.52 1.67
C THR A 123 3.63 -5.75 2.54
N LEU A 124 4.60 -6.04 3.42
CA LEU A 124 4.54 -7.19 4.33
C LEU A 124 3.33 -7.16 5.25
N ARG A 125 3.04 -6.00 5.85
CA ARG A 125 1.87 -5.86 6.73
C ARG A 125 0.57 -6.16 5.99
N ARG A 126 0.46 -5.73 4.74
CA ARG A 126 -0.73 -5.98 3.92
C ARG A 126 -0.88 -7.45 3.54
N GLU A 127 0.23 -8.16 3.35
CA GLU A 127 0.22 -9.59 3.02
C GLU A 127 -0.06 -10.47 4.25
N LEU A 128 0.60 -10.19 5.38
CA LEU A 128 0.44 -10.97 6.63
C LEU A 128 -0.87 -10.67 7.36
N CYS A 129 -1.34 -9.43 7.25
CA CYS A 129 -2.61 -8.99 7.80
C CYS A 129 -3.46 -8.50 6.61
N PRO A 130 -4.01 -9.43 5.81
CA PRO A 130 -4.96 -9.02 4.79
C PRO A 130 -6.05 -8.22 5.49
N PRO A 131 -6.49 -7.08 4.92
CA PRO A 131 -7.60 -6.34 5.49
C PRO A 131 -8.70 -7.34 5.76
N VAL A 132 -9.26 -7.34 6.98
CA VAL A 132 -10.44 -8.15 7.30
C VAL A 132 -11.40 -7.90 6.15
N SER A 133 -11.63 -8.92 5.34
CA SER A 133 -12.69 -8.87 4.37
C SER A 133 -13.92 -8.80 5.24
N VAL A 134 -14.39 -7.58 5.50
CA VAL A 134 -15.67 -7.36 6.12
C VAL A 134 -16.59 -8.04 5.13
N LEU A 135 -17.06 -9.24 5.46
CA LEU A 135 -18.28 -9.76 4.91
C LEU A 135 -19.28 -8.66 5.20
N MET A 136 -19.45 -7.76 4.24
CA MET A 136 -20.46 -6.73 4.32
C MET A 136 -21.74 -7.53 4.57
N PRO A 137 -22.45 -7.29 5.70
CA PRO A 137 -23.73 -7.91 5.88
C PRO A 137 -24.51 -7.60 4.60
N VAL A 138 -25.05 -8.64 3.95
CA VAL A 138 -25.90 -8.49 2.77
C VAL A 138 -26.88 -7.39 3.11
N ALA A 139 -26.74 -6.23 2.46
CA ALA A 139 -27.64 -5.13 2.70
C ALA A 139 -29.06 -5.66 2.43
N PRO A 140 -30.04 -5.39 3.32
CA PRO A 140 -31.42 -5.64 2.95
C PRO A 140 -31.67 -4.89 1.64
N ALA A 141 -32.33 -5.56 0.68
CA ALA A 141 -32.48 -5.15 -0.72
C ALA A 141 -32.23 -3.65 -0.93
N GLU A 142 -31.09 -3.31 -1.56
CA GLU A 142 -30.68 -1.93 -1.79
C GLU A 142 -31.82 -1.16 -2.44
N GLN A 143 -32.38 -0.20 -1.71
CA GLN A 143 -33.29 0.76 -2.29
C GLN A 143 -32.50 1.51 -3.37
N THR A 144 -32.96 1.39 -4.60
CA THR A 144 -32.27 1.97 -5.76
C THR A 144 -32.21 3.50 -5.64
N ALA A 145 -31.22 4.13 -6.26
CA ALA A 145 -31.13 5.60 -6.27
C ALA A 145 -32.42 6.26 -6.81
N GLU A 146 -33.13 5.61 -7.74
CA GLU A 146 -34.43 6.06 -8.23
C GLU A 146 -35.51 6.03 -7.15
N GLU A 147 -35.59 4.95 -6.38
CA GLU A 147 -36.53 4.80 -5.27
C GLU A 147 -36.24 5.79 -4.15
N THR A 148 -34.96 6.01 -3.81
CA THR A 148 -34.56 7.02 -2.83
C THR A 148 -34.94 8.43 -3.25
N LEU A 149 -34.72 8.80 -4.52
CA LEU A 149 -35.12 10.11 -5.04
C LEU A 149 -36.65 10.27 -5.08
N ARG A 150 -37.38 9.20 -5.41
CA ARG A 150 -38.85 9.18 -5.38
C ARG A 150 -39.38 9.34 -3.95
N ALA A 151 -38.80 8.66 -2.98
CA ALA A 151 -39.13 8.80 -1.57
C ALA A 151 -38.83 10.21 -1.05
N ALA A 152 -37.68 10.77 -1.44
CA ALA A 152 -37.28 12.13 -1.06
C ALA A 152 -38.25 13.20 -1.59
N MET A 153 -38.78 13.03 -2.82
CA MET A 153 -39.85 13.88 -3.36
C MET A 153 -41.18 13.70 -2.64
N ALA A 154 -41.59 12.45 -2.40
CA ALA A 154 -42.85 12.15 -1.70
C ALA A 154 -42.87 12.76 -0.29
N LEU A 155 -41.73 12.72 0.40
CA LEU A 155 -41.52 13.34 1.71
C LEU A 155 -41.18 14.84 1.64
N ARG A 156 -41.18 15.44 0.44
CA ARG A 156 -40.87 16.86 0.19
C ARG A 156 -39.54 17.32 0.79
N LEU A 157 -38.54 16.45 0.81
CA LEU A 157 -37.19 16.76 1.28
C LEU A 157 -36.37 17.51 0.22
N ILE A 158 -36.74 17.32 -1.05
CA ILE A 158 -36.20 17.96 -2.24
C ILE A 158 -37.34 18.51 -3.10
N ASP A 159 -37.02 19.45 -3.99
CA ASP A 159 -37.92 20.02 -4.99
C ASP A 159 -37.63 19.44 -6.40
N ASP A 160 -38.46 19.78 -7.37
CA ASP A 160 -38.35 19.29 -8.75
C ASP A 160 -37.03 19.69 -9.42
N GLU A 161 -36.51 20.88 -9.09
CA GLU A 161 -35.22 21.36 -9.60
C GLU A 161 -34.05 20.51 -9.08
N THR A 162 -34.08 20.18 -7.79
CA THR A 162 -33.09 19.32 -7.14
C THR A 162 -33.21 17.88 -7.65
N LEU A 163 -34.42 17.34 -7.77
CA LEU A 163 -34.65 16.01 -8.34
C LEU A 163 -34.06 15.93 -9.76
N ARG A 164 -34.37 16.91 -10.62
CA ARG A 164 -33.89 16.93 -12.01
C ARG A 164 -32.37 16.98 -12.09
N THR A 165 -31.73 17.76 -11.21
CA THR A 165 -30.27 17.85 -11.13
C THR A 165 -29.65 16.51 -10.71
N LEU A 166 -30.16 15.89 -9.64
CA LEU A 166 -29.65 14.62 -9.15
C LEU A 166 -29.91 13.46 -10.13
N TRP A 167 -31.07 13.46 -10.80
CA TRP A 167 -31.42 12.46 -11.80
C TRP A 167 -30.45 12.47 -13.00
N LEU A 168 -30.14 13.64 -13.54
CA LEU A 168 -29.21 13.78 -14.67
C LEU A 168 -27.82 13.26 -14.33
N VAL A 169 -27.33 13.54 -13.11
CA VAL A 169 -25.96 13.20 -12.71
C VAL A 169 -25.84 11.75 -12.24
N TYR A 170 -26.76 11.29 -11.39
CA TYR A 170 -26.62 10.00 -10.69
C TYR A 170 -27.44 8.85 -11.29
N ILE A 171 -28.53 9.13 -12.01
CA ILE A 171 -29.33 8.09 -12.68
C ILE A 171 -28.92 7.97 -14.15
N LEU A 172 -28.88 9.09 -14.88
CA LEU A 172 -28.48 9.11 -16.29
C LEU A 172 -26.95 9.13 -16.49
N GLY A 173 -26.17 9.29 -15.42
CA GLY A 173 -24.71 9.25 -15.45
C GLY A 173 -24.07 10.40 -16.24
N LEU A 174 -24.76 11.53 -16.40
CA LEU A 174 -24.19 12.68 -17.10
C LEU A 174 -23.10 13.34 -16.26
N SER A 175 -22.01 13.71 -16.92
CA SER A 175 -20.98 14.57 -16.35
C SER A 175 -21.53 15.97 -16.05
N SER A 176 -20.94 16.68 -15.08
CA SER A 176 -21.47 17.97 -14.60
C SER A 176 -21.50 19.08 -15.68
N ASP A 177 -20.63 19.00 -16.69
CA ASP A 177 -20.63 19.85 -17.88
C ASP A 177 -21.86 19.61 -18.76
N ARG A 178 -22.17 18.34 -19.07
CA ARG A 178 -23.35 17.95 -19.87
C ARG A 178 -24.65 18.21 -19.11
N ALA A 179 -24.69 17.88 -17.82
CA ALA A 179 -25.83 18.20 -16.97
C ALA A 179 -26.06 19.72 -16.86
N GLY A 180 -24.97 20.51 -16.75
CA GLY A 180 -25.04 21.97 -16.75
C GLY A 180 -25.62 22.53 -18.04
N ALA A 181 -25.20 22.01 -19.20
CA ALA A 181 -25.75 22.39 -20.50
C ALA A 181 -27.27 22.11 -20.61
N VAL A 182 -27.73 20.96 -20.09
CA VAL A 182 -29.16 20.61 -20.07
C VAL A 182 -29.97 21.50 -19.11
N LEU A 183 -29.38 21.88 -17.98
CA LEU A 183 -30.03 22.69 -16.94
C LEU A 183 -29.91 24.20 -17.16
N GLY A 184 -29.12 24.65 -18.14
CA GLY A 184 -28.85 26.07 -18.39
C GLY A 184 -28.01 26.73 -17.30
N VAL A 185 -27.15 25.98 -16.60
CA VAL A 185 -26.29 26.47 -15.51
C VAL A 185 -24.84 26.00 -15.66
N SER A 186 -23.91 26.62 -14.93
CA SER A 186 -22.50 26.22 -14.99
C SER A 186 -22.24 24.86 -14.36
N ALA A 187 -21.23 24.13 -14.84
CA ALA A 187 -20.81 22.85 -14.27
C ALA A 187 -20.42 22.94 -12.78
N GLU A 188 -19.92 24.10 -12.35
CA GLU A 188 -19.61 24.38 -10.94
C GLU A 188 -20.87 24.50 -10.09
N THR A 189 -21.92 25.14 -10.62
CA THR A 189 -23.23 25.23 -9.97
C THR A 189 -23.86 23.85 -9.79
N VAL A 190 -23.75 22.98 -10.80
CA VAL A 190 -24.19 21.57 -10.71
C VAL A 190 -23.46 20.84 -9.57
N ARG A 191 -22.11 20.93 -9.53
CA ARG A 191 -21.31 20.29 -8.47
C ARG A 191 -21.67 20.79 -7.08
N TYR A 192 -21.84 22.10 -6.92
CA TYR A 192 -22.23 22.71 -5.65
C TYR A 192 -23.61 22.20 -5.18
N ARG A 193 -24.61 22.20 -6.07
CA ARG A 193 -25.97 21.71 -5.79
C ARG A 193 -25.95 20.24 -5.39
N CYS A 194 -25.33 19.37 -6.20
CA CYS A 194 -25.19 17.94 -5.88
C CYS A 194 -24.55 17.72 -4.50
N SER A 195 -23.44 18.41 -4.19
CA SER A 195 -22.76 18.28 -2.89
C SER A 195 -23.62 18.74 -1.71
N ARG A 196 -24.34 19.85 -1.86
CA ARG A 196 -25.23 20.40 -0.83
C ARG A 196 -26.42 19.47 -0.59
N ASP A 197 -27.05 19.01 -1.67
CA ASP A 197 -28.33 18.31 -1.60
C ASP A 197 -28.13 16.84 -1.18
N LEU A 198 -27.03 16.19 -1.59
CA LEU A 198 -26.65 14.88 -1.05
C LEU A 198 -26.36 14.92 0.46
N ARG A 199 -25.68 15.96 0.96
CA ARG A 199 -25.47 16.11 2.40
C ARG A 199 -26.78 16.29 3.16
N ARG A 200 -27.72 17.05 2.59
CA ARG A 200 -29.06 17.24 3.17
C ARG A 200 -29.84 15.93 3.22
N LEU A 201 -29.77 15.12 2.17
CA LEU A 201 -30.41 13.79 2.13
C LEU A 201 -29.75 12.80 3.09
N ALA A 202 -28.41 12.79 3.17
CA ALA A 202 -27.66 11.94 4.10
C ALA A 202 -28.04 12.21 5.57
N GLY A 203 -28.27 13.47 5.94
CA GLY A 203 -28.77 13.84 7.28
C GLY A 203 -30.19 13.35 7.58
N ARG A 204 -30.93 12.86 6.58
CA ARG A 204 -32.30 12.33 6.69
C ARG A 204 -32.41 10.88 6.24
N ALA A 205 -31.28 10.17 6.11
CA ALA A 205 -31.22 8.79 5.66
C ALA A 205 -32.18 7.83 6.40
N PRO A 206 -32.41 7.95 7.74
CA PRO A 206 -33.35 7.07 8.43
C PRO A 206 -34.80 7.17 7.94
N LEU A 207 -35.21 8.33 7.39
CA LEU A 207 -36.57 8.53 6.84
C LEU A 207 -36.71 7.99 5.42
N LEU A 208 -35.60 7.84 4.69
CA LEU A 208 -35.56 7.31 3.33
C LEU A 208 -35.43 5.79 3.31
N ALA A 209 -34.89 5.20 4.37
CA ALA A 209 -34.71 3.75 4.55
C ALA A 209 -35.94 3.02 5.13
N ALA A 210 -37.07 3.72 5.31
CA ALA A 210 -38.33 3.17 5.81
C ALA A 210 -39.28 2.83 4.64
#